data_AF-A0A2E6YTH2-F1
#
_entry.id   AF-A0A2E6YTH2-F1
#
_cell.length_a   1.000
_cell.length_b   1.000
_cell.length_c   1.000
_cell.angle_alpha   90.00
_cell.angle_beta   90.00
_cell.angle_gamma   90.00
#
_symmetry.space_group_name_H-M   'P 1'
#
loop_
_entity.id
_entity.type
_entity.pdbx_description
1 polymer ?
#
loop_
_entity_poly.entity_id
_entity_poly.type
_entity_poly.pdbx_seq_one_letter_code
_entity_poly.pdbx_strand_id
1 'polypeptide(L)'
;MTASGFWIGVEAMPVSVLRAAAQHERPVFRGRLSLDEGLRAELGDLYERAEWHDVALDTAIGQGYLMDLLRQRLPVASVILALDVSTDVVLRDGLVAPVDQALAHARRITEGLLIVTRAAETVMPPGSGALTVMLCGRRQASSSLAEGLAAFVAHFVSAEAARWSEGGRLLRIERTDSAE
;
A
#
# COMPACT_ATOMS: atom_id res chain seq x y z
N MET A 1 -10.15 22.60 -12.95
CA MET A 1 -9.80 21.35 -13.64
C MET A 1 -8.87 20.57 -12.73
N THR A 2 -9.42 19.66 -11.94
CA THR A 2 -8.65 18.83 -10.99
C THR A 2 -7.84 17.81 -11.78
N ALA A 3 -6.52 17.91 -11.76
CA ALA A 3 -5.65 17.01 -12.49
C ALA A 3 -5.83 15.57 -11.95
N SER A 4 -6.35 14.67 -12.79
CA SER A 4 -6.62 13.28 -12.44
C SER A 4 -5.31 12.51 -12.36
N GLY A 5 -4.77 12.43 -11.15
CA GLY A 5 -3.48 11.79 -10.94
C GLY A 5 -3.56 10.28 -10.84
N PHE A 6 -2.43 9.63 -11.06
CA PHE A 6 -2.31 8.18 -11.02
C PHE A 6 -2.48 7.66 -9.61
N TRP A 7 -3.16 6.52 -9.49
CA TRP A 7 -3.33 5.78 -8.25
C TRP A 7 -2.31 4.63 -8.26
N ILE A 8 -1.55 4.41 -7.17
CA ILE A 8 -0.63 3.26 -7.06
C ILE A 8 -1.01 2.41 -5.86
N GLY A 9 -1.41 1.17 -6.13
CA GLY A 9 -1.66 0.15 -5.12
C GLY A 9 -0.46 -0.73 -4.90
N VAL A 10 -0.29 -1.17 -3.66
CA VAL A 10 0.82 -1.99 -3.22
C VAL A 10 0.26 -3.23 -2.55
N GLU A 11 0.77 -4.39 -2.95
CA GLU A 11 0.73 -5.74 -2.35
C GLU A 11 -0.22 -5.99 -1.15
N ALA A 12 -0.97 -7.11 -1.24
CA ALA A 12 -1.93 -7.58 -0.23
C ALA A 12 -3.15 -6.67 0.00
N MET A 13 -3.52 -5.88 -1.01
CA MET A 13 -4.77 -5.13 -0.98
C MET A 13 -5.98 -6.06 -0.96
N PRO A 14 -6.92 -5.90 -0.01
CA PRO A 14 -8.23 -6.52 -0.09
C PRO A 14 -8.94 -6.10 -1.38
N VAL A 15 -9.80 -6.97 -1.88
CA VAL A 15 -10.60 -6.74 -3.10
C VAL A 15 -11.43 -5.45 -2.99
N SER A 16 -11.95 -5.15 -1.81
CA SER A 16 -12.67 -3.90 -1.53
C SER A 16 -11.83 -2.65 -1.79
N VAL A 17 -10.54 -2.69 -1.43
CA VAL A 17 -9.57 -1.61 -1.68
C VAL A 17 -9.22 -1.52 -3.15
N LEU A 18 -9.00 -2.66 -3.81
CA LEU A 18 -8.74 -2.71 -5.25
C LEU A 18 -9.92 -2.18 -6.06
N ARG A 19 -11.15 -2.46 -5.62
CA ARG A 19 -12.36 -1.93 -6.26
C ARG A 19 -12.48 -0.42 -6.09
N ALA A 20 -12.25 0.11 -4.89
CA ALA A 20 -12.28 1.55 -4.65
C ALA A 20 -11.19 2.28 -5.46
N ALA A 21 -10.01 1.68 -5.54
CA ALA A 21 -8.90 2.15 -6.34
C ALA A 21 -9.17 2.17 -7.84
N ALA A 22 -9.76 1.10 -8.36
CA ALA A 22 -10.03 0.95 -9.79
C ALA A 22 -11.12 1.91 -10.30
N GLN A 23 -11.88 2.54 -9.40
CA GLN A 23 -12.81 3.63 -9.76
C GLN A 23 -12.09 4.93 -10.16
N HIS A 24 -10.79 5.06 -9.89
CA HIS A 24 -10.02 6.21 -10.35
C HIS A 24 -9.89 6.20 -11.88
N GLU A 25 -9.69 7.37 -12.49
CA GLU A 25 -9.66 7.49 -13.97
C GLU A 25 -8.50 6.70 -14.60
N ARG A 26 -7.38 6.56 -13.88
CA ARG A 26 -6.13 5.90 -14.33
C ARG A 26 -5.49 5.09 -13.20
N PRO A 27 -6.04 3.92 -12.83
CA PRO A 27 -5.53 3.12 -11.74
C PRO A 27 -4.29 2.33 -12.19
N VAL A 28 -3.21 2.40 -11.40
CA VAL A 28 -1.99 1.61 -11.57
C VAL A 28 -1.83 0.68 -10.37
N PHE A 29 -1.89 -0.62 -10.57
CA PHE A 29 -1.70 -1.60 -9.50
C PHE A 29 -0.30 -2.17 -9.56
N ARG A 30 0.34 -2.33 -8.40
CA ARG A 30 1.67 -2.90 -8.29
C ARG A 30 1.74 -3.96 -7.21
N GLY A 31 2.44 -5.04 -7.54
CA GLY A 31 2.66 -6.18 -6.67
C GLY A 31 2.33 -7.49 -7.37
N ARG A 32 2.40 -8.60 -6.63
CA ARG A 32 2.04 -9.95 -7.11
C ARG A 32 0.53 -10.15 -7.25
N LEU A 33 -0.15 -9.20 -7.88
CA LEU A 33 -1.61 -9.15 -8.02
C LEU A 33 -2.08 -9.50 -9.43
N SER A 34 -1.20 -9.39 -10.44
CA SER A 34 -1.61 -9.56 -11.84
C SER A 34 -1.98 -11.00 -12.21
N LEU A 35 -1.45 -11.99 -11.47
CA LEU A 35 -1.61 -13.42 -11.74
C LEU A 35 -2.71 -14.09 -10.90
N ASP A 36 -3.46 -13.34 -10.10
CA ASP A 36 -4.54 -13.90 -9.29
C ASP A 36 -5.84 -14.01 -10.12
N GLU A 37 -6.17 -15.23 -10.52
CA GLU A 37 -7.37 -15.52 -11.33
C GLU A 37 -8.68 -15.19 -10.59
N GLY A 38 -8.70 -15.36 -9.26
CA GLY A 38 -9.86 -15.02 -8.43
C GLY A 38 -10.07 -13.50 -8.39
N LEU A 39 -8.98 -12.76 -8.18
CA LEU A 39 -8.99 -11.30 -8.23
C LEU A 39 -9.48 -10.77 -9.59
N ARG A 40 -9.00 -11.38 -10.69
CA ARG A 40 -9.41 -10.99 -12.04
C ARG A 40 -10.91 -11.19 -12.27
N ALA A 41 -11.45 -12.32 -11.80
CA ALA A 41 -12.87 -12.61 -11.89
C ALA A 41 -13.73 -11.62 -11.09
N GLU A 42 -13.27 -11.22 -9.89
CA GLU A 42 -14.00 -10.30 -9.02
C GLU A 42 -13.96 -8.83 -9.44
N LEU A 43 -12.87 -8.42 -10.12
CA LEU A 43 -12.73 -7.05 -10.60
C LEU A 43 -13.37 -6.84 -11.99
N GLY A 44 -13.46 -7.88 -12.83
CA GLY A 44 -14.11 -7.80 -14.13
C GLY A 44 -13.60 -6.65 -15.00
N ASP A 45 -14.50 -5.78 -15.48
CA ASP A 45 -14.16 -4.62 -16.34
C ASP A 45 -13.17 -3.64 -15.69
N LEU A 46 -13.13 -3.58 -14.35
CA LEU A 46 -12.19 -2.73 -13.62
C LEU A 46 -10.74 -3.22 -13.77
N TYR A 47 -10.55 -4.54 -13.92
CA TYR A 47 -9.24 -5.13 -14.13
C TYR A 47 -8.63 -4.68 -15.46
N GLU A 48 -9.43 -4.72 -16.54
CA GLU A 48 -8.99 -4.37 -17.89
C GLU A 48 -8.71 -2.87 -18.07
N ARG A 49 -9.32 -2.03 -17.24
CA ARG A 49 -9.08 -0.58 -17.24
C ARG A 49 -7.80 -0.16 -16.53
N ALA A 50 -7.18 -1.07 -15.78
CA ALA A 50 -6.05 -0.75 -14.93
C ALA A 50 -4.71 -1.15 -15.54
N GLU A 51 -3.67 -0.39 -15.21
CA GLU A 51 -2.30 -0.73 -15.56
C GLU A 51 -1.71 -1.61 -14.44
N TRP A 52 -1.21 -2.80 -14.78
CA TRP A 52 -0.70 -3.76 -13.80
C TRP A 52 0.81 -3.92 -13.91
N HIS A 53 1.48 -3.93 -12.75
CA HIS A 53 2.92 -4.12 -12.64
C HIS A 53 3.26 -5.23 -11.65
N ASP A 54 3.70 -6.37 -12.18
CA ASP A 54 4.09 -7.54 -11.37
C ASP A 54 5.52 -7.42 -10.86
N VAL A 55 5.73 -6.47 -9.95
CA VAL A 55 7.02 -6.28 -9.29
C VAL A 55 6.76 -6.13 -7.80
N ALA A 56 7.34 -7.01 -6.99
CA ALA A 56 7.11 -7.01 -5.56
C ALA A 56 7.75 -5.79 -4.86
N LEU A 57 7.00 -5.03 -4.04
CA LEU A 57 7.51 -3.85 -3.35
C LEU A 57 8.50 -4.24 -2.25
N ASP A 58 8.37 -5.45 -1.73
CA ASP A 58 9.22 -6.01 -0.71
C ASP A 58 10.67 -6.29 -1.19
N THR A 59 10.98 -5.98 -2.45
CA THR A 59 12.31 -6.06 -3.06
C THR A 59 12.90 -4.68 -3.39
N ALA A 60 14.23 -4.56 -3.36
CA ALA A 60 14.92 -3.33 -3.77
C ALA A 60 14.61 -2.92 -5.23
N ILE A 61 14.54 -3.90 -6.13
CA ILE A 61 14.13 -3.69 -7.54
C ILE A 61 12.75 -3.04 -7.58
N GLY A 62 11.84 -3.59 -6.78
CA GLY A 62 10.50 -3.08 -6.70
C GLY A 62 10.40 -1.68 -6.14
N GLN A 63 11.08 -1.39 -5.04
CA GLN A 63 11.13 -0.05 -4.47
C GLN A 63 11.62 0.97 -5.50
N GLY A 64 12.70 0.66 -6.23
CA GLY A 64 13.21 1.49 -7.32
C GLY A 64 12.19 1.67 -8.44
N TYR A 65 11.53 0.59 -8.87
CA TYR A 65 10.52 0.63 -9.92
C TYR A 65 9.32 1.52 -9.55
N LEU A 66 8.86 1.48 -8.29
CA LEU A 66 7.80 2.39 -7.82
C LEU A 66 8.22 3.84 -7.89
N MET A 67 9.44 4.16 -7.48
CA MET A 67 9.94 5.53 -7.54
C MET A 67 9.98 6.04 -8.98
N ASP A 68 10.41 5.19 -9.91
CA ASP A 68 10.43 5.52 -11.33
C ASP A 68 9.02 5.67 -11.90
N LEU A 69 8.08 4.79 -11.55
CA LEU A 69 6.66 4.96 -11.89
C LEU A 69 6.11 6.28 -11.37
N LEU A 70 6.30 6.61 -10.09
CA LEU A 70 5.84 7.86 -9.47
C LEU A 70 6.38 9.09 -10.21
N ARG A 71 7.64 9.04 -10.67
CA ARG A 71 8.26 10.13 -11.45
C ARG A 71 7.73 10.22 -12.88
N GLN A 72 7.49 9.08 -13.53
CA GLN A 72 7.00 9.03 -14.91
C GLN A 72 5.51 9.37 -15.02
N ARG A 73 4.76 9.23 -13.92
CA ARG A 73 3.30 9.33 -13.87
C ARG A 73 2.84 10.61 -13.16
N LEU A 74 3.34 11.76 -13.60
CA LEU A 74 2.92 13.07 -13.09
C LEU A 74 1.70 13.62 -13.85
N PRO A 75 0.80 14.35 -13.15
CA PRO A 75 0.79 14.61 -11.72
C PRO A 75 0.24 13.42 -10.92
N VAL A 76 0.78 13.16 -9.71
CA VAL A 76 0.25 12.16 -8.79
C VAL A 76 -0.70 12.85 -7.81
N ALA A 77 -1.98 12.45 -7.82
CA ALA A 77 -3.02 13.06 -6.99
C ALA A 77 -3.33 12.23 -5.75
N SER A 78 -3.23 10.89 -5.83
CA SER A 78 -3.45 10.04 -4.68
C SER A 78 -2.64 8.75 -4.76
N VAL A 79 -2.12 8.30 -3.61
CA VAL A 79 -1.45 7.01 -3.45
C VAL A 79 -2.13 6.26 -2.31
N ILE A 80 -2.34 4.96 -2.49
CA ILE A 80 -2.83 4.08 -1.43
C ILE A 80 -1.78 3.01 -1.18
N LEU A 81 -1.16 3.06 -0.01
CA LEU A 81 -0.19 2.06 0.42
C LEU A 81 -0.89 1.07 1.35
N ALA A 82 -1.25 -0.09 0.82
CA ALA A 82 -1.70 -1.19 1.68
C ALA A 82 -0.50 -1.91 2.29
N LEU A 83 -0.60 -2.17 3.59
CA LEU A 83 0.41 -2.85 4.39
C LEU A 83 -0.26 -3.97 5.16
N ASP A 84 0.06 -5.21 4.83
CA ASP A 84 -0.35 -6.36 5.62
C ASP A 84 0.57 -6.52 6.82
N VAL A 85 0.16 -5.96 7.96
CA VAL A 85 0.91 -6.06 9.22
C VAL A 85 0.71 -7.40 9.94
N SER A 86 -0.08 -8.31 9.35
CA SER A 86 -0.20 -9.67 9.85
C SER A 86 1.14 -10.37 9.71
N THR A 87 1.64 -10.93 10.81
CA THR A 87 2.83 -11.81 10.77
C THR A 87 2.45 -13.26 10.47
N ASP A 88 1.15 -13.53 10.35
CA ASP A 88 0.61 -14.84 9.98
C ASP A 88 0.72 -15.03 8.47
N VAL A 89 1.94 -15.30 7.99
CA VAL A 89 2.02 -16.22 6.86
C VAL A 89 1.56 -17.56 7.43
N VAL A 90 0.27 -17.84 7.33
CA VAL A 90 -0.25 -19.17 7.61
C VAL A 90 0.38 -20.08 6.56
N LEU A 91 1.54 -20.66 6.89
CA LEU A 91 1.98 -21.88 6.25
C LEU A 91 0.81 -22.86 6.34
N ARG A 92 0.59 -23.64 5.28
CA ARG A 92 -0.59 -24.49 5.01
C ARG A 92 -1.06 -25.41 6.16
N ASP A 93 -0.37 -25.44 7.30
CA ASP A 93 -0.58 -26.28 8.48
C ASP A 93 -0.74 -25.52 9.82
N GLY A 94 -1.00 -24.20 9.83
CA GLY A 94 -1.30 -23.47 11.08
C GLY A 94 -0.08 -23.22 11.99
N LEU A 95 1.13 -23.30 11.42
CA LEU A 95 2.38 -22.96 12.10
C LEU A 95 2.64 -21.45 11.99
N VAL A 96 2.95 -20.83 13.14
CA VAL A 96 3.42 -19.44 13.21
C VAL A 96 4.71 -19.31 12.39
N ALA A 97 4.82 -18.24 11.60
CA ALA A 97 6.01 -17.98 10.80
C ALA A 97 7.27 -17.95 11.71
N PRO A 98 8.38 -18.54 11.26
CA PRO A 98 9.67 -18.41 11.94
C PRO A 98 10.03 -16.94 12.23
N VAL A 99 10.66 -16.67 13.38
CA VAL A 99 10.99 -15.30 13.82
C VAL A 99 11.80 -14.53 12.78
N ASP A 100 12.73 -15.18 12.09
CA ASP A 100 13.52 -14.61 10.99
C ASP A 100 12.63 -14.13 9.83
N GLN A 101 11.59 -14.89 9.48
CA GLN A 101 10.63 -14.49 8.45
C GLN A 101 9.75 -13.33 8.91
N ALA A 102 9.28 -13.37 10.15
CA ALA A 102 8.46 -12.30 10.73
C ALA A 102 9.24 -10.98 10.86
N LEU A 103 10.51 -11.03 11.24
CA LEU A 103 11.40 -9.87 11.28
C LEU A 103 11.72 -9.35 9.88
N ALA A 104 11.97 -10.23 8.91
CA ALA A 104 12.17 -9.84 7.52
C ALA A 104 10.91 -9.14 6.95
N HIS A 105 9.72 -9.62 7.32
CA HIS A 105 8.45 -8.99 6.94
C HIS A 105 8.27 -7.61 7.56
N ALA A 106 8.48 -7.49 8.87
CA ALA A 106 8.41 -6.20 9.57
C ALA A 106 9.39 -5.17 8.99
N ARG A 107 10.60 -5.62 8.62
CA ARG A 107 11.59 -4.79 7.93
C ARG A 107 11.06 -4.29 6.58
N ARG A 108 10.52 -5.18 5.74
CA ARG A 108 10.00 -4.82 4.41
C ARG A 108 8.86 -3.80 4.50
N ILE A 109 7.96 -3.95 5.47
CA ILE A 109 6.88 -2.99 5.73
C ILE A 109 7.44 -1.64 6.15
N THR A 110 8.41 -1.63 7.06
CA THR A 110 9.04 -0.40 7.56
C THR A 110 9.76 0.35 6.43
N GLU A 111 10.59 -0.36 5.65
CA GLU A 111 11.31 0.22 4.51
C GLU A 111 10.34 0.72 3.44
N GLY A 112 9.32 -0.08 3.09
CA GLY A 112 8.29 0.30 2.12
C GLY A 112 7.54 1.56 2.54
N LEU A 113 7.09 1.65 3.79
CA LEU A 113 6.41 2.82 4.34
C LEU A 113 7.28 4.08 4.23
N LEU A 114 8.55 3.99 4.64
CA LEU A 114 9.48 5.11 4.57
C LEU A 114 9.69 5.58 3.12
N ILE A 115 10.00 4.65 2.22
CA ILE A 115 10.33 4.96 0.82
C ILE A 115 9.11 5.52 0.10
N VAL A 116 7.94 4.87 0.19
CA VAL A 116 6.72 5.28 -0.50
C VAL A 116 6.28 6.65 -0.01
N THR A 117 6.31 6.90 1.30
CA THR A 117 5.92 8.20 1.86
C THR A 117 6.81 9.31 1.31
N ARG A 118 8.14 9.12 1.31
CA ARG A 118 9.05 10.14 0.76
C ARG A 118 8.90 10.31 -0.74
N ALA A 119 8.82 9.23 -1.48
CA ALA A 119 8.65 9.27 -2.93
C ALA A 119 7.35 10.01 -3.30
N ALA A 120 6.23 9.66 -2.68
CA ALA A 120 4.94 10.33 -2.88
C ALA A 120 5.02 11.83 -2.56
N GLU A 121 5.59 12.21 -1.42
CA GLU A 121 5.74 13.61 -1.03
C GLU A 121 6.55 14.42 -2.06
N THR A 122 7.59 13.82 -2.66
CA THR A 122 8.43 14.49 -3.67
C THR A 122 7.76 14.70 -5.03
N VAL A 123 6.81 13.84 -5.41
CA VAL A 123 6.14 13.91 -6.71
C VAL A 123 4.77 14.57 -6.64
N MET A 124 4.14 14.59 -5.45
CA MET A 124 2.83 15.21 -5.26
C MET A 124 2.97 16.74 -5.24
N PRO A 125 2.14 17.46 -6.02
CA PRO A 125 2.14 18.92 -6.03
C PRO A 125 1.91 19.50 -4.62
N PRO A 126 2.50 20.65 -4.27
CA PRO A 126 2.13 21.34 -3.03
C PRO A 126 0.67 21.81 -3.09
N GLY A 127 -0.03 21.79 -1.95
CA GLY A 127 -1.44 22.20 -1.86
C GLY A 127 -2.46 21.21 -2.45
N SER A 128 -2.01 20.07 -2.98
CA SER A 128 -2.89 19.02 -3.49
C SER A 128 -2.21 17.65 -3.45
N GLY A 129 -2.92 16.60 -3.07
CA GLY A 129 -2.35 15.25 -3.02
C GLY A 129 -2.65 14.54 -1.71
N ALA A 130 -2.93 13.25 -1.81
CA ALA A 130 -3.28 12.43 -0.66
C ALA A 130 -2.57 11.07 -0.68
N LEU A 131 -1.82 10.76 0.37
CA LEU A 131 -1.34 9.41 0.66
C LEU A 131 -2.21 8.79 1.76
N THR A 132 -2.81 7.64 1.47
CA THR A 132 -3.56 6.84 2.45
C THR A 132 -2.78 5.56 2.72
N VAL A 133 -2.36 5.35 3.97
CA VAL A 133 -1.77 4.09 4.42
C VAL A 133 -2.89 3.19 4.93
N MET A 134 -3.07 2.02 4.32
CA MET A 134 -4.12 1.08 4.69
C MET A 134 -3.52 -0.11 5.42
N LEU A 135 -3.85 -0.25 6.70
CA LEU A 135 -3.50 -1.44 7.46
C LEU A 135 -4.46 -2.57 7.09
N CYS A 136 -3.90 -3.61 6.46
CA CYS A 136 -4.59 -4.83 6.09
C CYS A 136 -4.28 -5.92 7.13
N GLY A 137 -5.25 -6.80 7.38
CA GLY A 137 -5.13 -7.89 8.35
C GLY A 137 -6.27 -7.94 9.37
N ARG A 138 -6.29 -9.00 10.18
CA ARG A 138 -7.30 -9.19 11.23
C ARG A 138 -7.18 -8.09 12.30
N ARG A 139 -8.34 -7.67 12.83
CA ARG A 139 -8.43 -6.64 13.88
C ARG A 139 -7.74 -7.06 15.19
N GLN A 140 -7.71 -8.37 15.47
CA GLN A 140 -6.86 -8.94 16.51
C GLN A 140 -5.51 -9.31 15.92
N ALA A 141 -4.45 -8.68 16.42
CA ALA A 141 -3.09 -9.04 16.10
C ALA A 141 -2.84 -10.50 16.55
N SER A 142 -2.27 -11.30 15.65
CA SER A 142 -1.94 -12.69 15.93
C SER A 142 -0.69 -12.84 16.81
N SER A 143 0.10 -11.77 16.95
CA SER A 143 1.32 -11.73 17.74
C SER A 143 1.62 -10.32 18.26
N SER A 144 2.44 -10.22 19.33
CA SER A 144 2.93 -8.93 19.83
C SER A 144 3.78 -8.18 18.80
N LEU A 145 4.44 -8.88 17.89
CA LEU A 145 5.19 -8.26 16.80
C LEU A 145 4.24 -7.60 15.79
N ALA A 146 3.15 -8.27 15.41
CA ALA A 146 2.13 -7.69 14.53
C ALA A 146 1.46 -6.47 15.18
N GLU A 147 1.16 -6.53 16.48
CA GLU A 147 0.62 -5.40 17.25
C GLU A 147 1.60 -4.22 17.28
N GLY A 148 2.88 -4.49 17.61
CA GLY A 148 3.93 -3.49 17.63
C GLY A 148 4.16 -2.85 16.25
N LEU A 149 4.11 -3.64 15.18
CA LEU A 149 4.25 -3.14 13.81
C LEU A 149 3.05 -2.26 13.41
N ALA A 150 1.82 -2.66 13.70
CA ALA A 150 0.64 -1.85 13.46
C ALA A 150 0.69 -0.51 14.22
N ALA A 151 1.11 -0.55 15.49
CA ALA A 151 1.30 0.64 16.31
C ALA A 151 2.40 1.56 15.76
N PHE A 152 3.51 0.98 15.29
CA PHE A 152 4.59 1.73 14.63
C PHE A 152 4.08 2.45 13.39
N VAL A 153 3.35 1.78 12.50
CA VAL A 153 2.80 2.40 11.28
C VAL A 153 1.85 3.55 11.64
N ALA A 154 0.94 3.33 12.59
CA ALA A 154 0.01 4.37 13.05
C ALA A 154 0.74 5.59 13.62
N HIS A 155 1.75 5.36 14.46
CA HIS A 155 2.56 6.43 15.03
C HIS A 155 3.33 7.18 13.96
N PHE A 156 3.98 6.47 13.02
CA PHE A 156 4.70 7.06 11.91
C PHE A 156 3.80 7.98 11.07
N VAL A 157 2.63 7.48 10.65
CA VAL A 157 1.67 8.27 9.85
C VAL A 157 1.23 9.52 10.61
N SER A 158 0.91 9.39 11.91
CA SER A 158 0.53 10.54 12.72
C SER A 158 1.64 11.58 12.86
N ALA A 159 2.89 11.16 13.03
CA ALA A 159 4.03 12.05 13.15
C ALA A 159 4.32 12.79 11.82
N GLU A 160 4.18 12.09 10.70
CA GLU A 160 4.48 12.63 9.38
C GLU A 160 3.34 13.50 8.82
N ALA A 161 2.09 13.27 9.25
CA ALA A 161 0.92 14.02 8.81
C ALA A 161 1.06 15.53 9.03
N ALA A 162 1.69 15.94 10.14
CA ALA A 162 1.95 17.36 10.43
C ALA A 162 2.84 17.99 9.34
N ARG A 163 3.97 17.35 9.01
CA ARG A 163 4.86 17.84 7.94
C ARG A 163 4.17 17.86 6.59
N TRP A 164 3.38 16.84 6.28
CA TRP A 164 2.62 16.79 5.03
C TRP A 164 1.63 17.95 4.91
N SER A 165 0.97 18.30 6.02
CA SER A 165 0.01 19.40 6.07
C SER A 165 0.66 20.77 5.86
N GLU A 166 1.92 20.98 6.30
CA GLU A 166 2.68 22.21 6.01
C GLU A 166 2.88 22.41 4.51
N GLY A 167 3.01 21.32 3.75
CA GLY A 167 3.06 21.33 2.29
C GLY A 167 1.68 21.35 1.60
N GLY A 168 0.60 21.43 2.36
CA GLY A 168 -0.79 21.38 1.86
C GLY A 168 -1.19 20.01 1.29
N ARG A 169 -0.55 18.92 1.75
CA ARG A 169 -0.85 17.54 1.35
C ARG A 169 -1.51 16.79 2.50
N LEU A 170 -2.24 15.72 2.18
CA LEU A 170 -2.88 14.86 3.16
C LEU A 170 -2.11 13.54 3.29
N LEU A 171 -1.76 13.18 4.52
CA LEU A 171 -1.29 11.85 4.88
C LEU A 171 -2.20 11.31 5.98
N ARG A 172 -2.80 10.15 5.75
CA ARG A 172 -3.73 9.51 6.70
C ARG A 172 -3.54 8.00 6.74
N ILE A 173 -4.06 7.40 7.81
CA ILE A 173 -4.09 5.95 7.99
C ILE A 173 -5.55 5.49 8.06
N GLU A 174 -5.82 4.36 7.41
CA GLU A 174 -7.10 3.66 7.46
C GLU A 174 -6.86 2.19 7.79
N ARG A 175 -7.89 1.54 8.34
CA ARG A 175 -7.86 0.11 8.63
C ARG A 175 -8.99 -0.55 7.86
N THR A 176 -8.66 -1.60 7.12
CA THR A 176 -9.64 -2.41 6.41
C THR A 176 -9.90 -3.66 7.23
N ASP A 177 -11.14 -3.81 7.71
CA ASP A 177 -11.56 -5.05 8.36
C ASP A 177 -11.63 -6.15 7.30
N SER A 178 -10.82 -7.19 7.43
CA SER A 178 -10.98 -8.43 6.65
C SER A 178 -12.20 -9.18 7.19
N ALA A 179 -13.38 -8.69 6.85
CA ALA A 179 -14.66 -9.35 7.08
C ALA A 179 -15.40 -9.47 5.74
N GLU A 180 -14.72 -10.07 4.76
CA GLU A 180 -15.34 -10.74 3.60
C GLU A 180 -14.60 -12.08 3.40
#